data_AF-A0A9D5L6A5-F1
#
_entry.id   AF-A0A9D5L6A5-F1
#
_cell.length_a   1.000
_cell.length_b   1.000
_cell.length_c   1.000
_cell.angle_alpha   90.00
_cell.angle_beta   90.00
_cell.angle_gamma   90.00
#
_symmetry.space_group_name_H-M   'P 1'
#
loop_
_entity.id
_entity.type
_entity.pdbx_description
1 polymer ?
#
loop_
_entity_poly.entity_id
_entity_poly.type
_entity_poly.pdbx_seq_one_letter_code
_entity_poly.pdbx_strand_id
1 'polypeptide(L)'
;MKRIFRHLILLTLIAMPAVASAQSNIKKAFDAIINSKQAQITESHSLDKEPDTNKKTGQCDIYNFVLPVEDINLVNNVIAAFHKDNELAYSFKSGTSQPKDEHSIVLAAGEGNDNGVQLSEWGSDYMYALFLAPSSEDKERRHRYAYGLSYKKEKGKITGKLLVTYATTLKVRQDAAQARQGAIVVVAESWFDQVMNCLQKMRISDPTQRMRLASKVYSLIRDSSKYQDVTDADKDTIREVLKAMLTEKEYYSNPVVYSLLNRCLITLK
;
A
#
# COMPACT_ATOMS: atom_id res chain seq x y z
N MET A 1 24.67 -31.63 2.90
CA MET A 1 23.63 -31.77 3.94
C MET A 1 22.35 -31.10 3.45
N LYS A 2 21.34 -31.88 3.06
CA LYS A 2 20.05 -31.37 2.56
C LYS A 2 19.14 -31.06 3.75
N ARG A 3 18.77 -29.78 3.95
CA ARG A 3 17.77 -29.37 4.94
C ARG A 3 16.38 -29.65 4.36
N ILE A 4 15.72 -30.68 4.86
CA ILE A 4 14.34 -31.02 4.54
C ILE A 4 13.44 -30.07 5.33
N PHE A 5 12.82 -29.11 4.64
CA PHE A 5 11.75 -28.28 5.19
C PHE A 5 10.52 -29.19 5.40
N ARG A 6 10.18 -29.48 6.65
CA ARG A 6 8.96 -30.21 7.01
C ARG A 6 7.79 -29.22 6.96
N HIS A 7 6.89 -29.39 6.00
CA HIS A 7 5.61 -28.70 5.97
C HIS A 7 4.74 -29.20 7.14
N LEU A 8 4.50 -28.34 8.13
CA LEU A 8 3.58 -28.60 9.22
C LEU A 8 2.18 -28.20 8.76
N ILE A 9 1.32 -29.19 8.47
CA ILE A 9 -0.12 -28.98 8.22
C ILE A 9 -0.79 -28.91 9.60
N LEU A 10 -1.25 -27.73 9.99
CA LEU A 10 -1.95 -27.51 11.25
C LEU A 10 -3.46 -27.38 10.96
N LEU A 11 -4.21 -28.47 11.16
CA LEU A 11 -5.68 -28.44 11.19
C LEU A 11 -6.14 -27.64 12.41
N THR A 12 -6.53 -26.38 12.22
CA THR A 12 -7.25 -25.61 13.24
C THR A 12 -8.71 -25.53 12.84
N LEU A 13 -9.54 -26.36 13.47
CA LEU A 13 -11.00 -26.19 13.49
C LEU A 13 -11.30 -24.93 14.30
N ILE A 14 -11.41 -23.77 13.64
CA ILE A 14 -11.91 -22.55 14.26
C ILE A 14 -13.43 -22.63 14.25
N ALA A 15 -14.01 -23.06 15.37
CA ALA A 15 -15.42 -22.80 15.66
C ALA A 15 -15.61 -21.28 15.80
N MET A 16 -16.09 -20.61 14.75
CA MET A 16 -16.36 -19.18 14.79
C MET A 16 -17.58 -18.92 15.68
N PRO A 17 -17.49 -18.02 16.69
CA PRO A 17 -18.66 -17.55 17.41
C PRO A 17 -19.59 -16.84 16.41
N ALA A 18 -20.89 -17.13 16.49
CA ALA A 18 -21.93 -16.48 15.72
C ALA A 18 -22.16 -15.03 16.20
N VAL A 19 -21.17 -14.17 16.00
CA VAL A 19 -21.38 -12.73 16.01
C VAL A 19 -22.17 -12.43 14.74
N ALA A 20 -23.32 -11.78 14.86
CA ALA A 20 -24.09 -11.24 13.73
C ALA A 20 -23.26 -10.14 13.03
N SER A 21 -22.22 -10.58 12.32
CA SER A 21 -21.37 -9.77 11.48
C SER A 21 -22.09 -9.53 10.16
N ALA A 22 -21.86 -8.35 9.58
CA ALA A 22 -22.30 -7.96 8.24
C ALA A 22 -21.94 -8.96 7.12
N GLN A 23 -21.11 -9.95 7.41
CA GLN A 23 -20.52 -10.92 6.49
C GLN A 23 -21.09 -12.33 6.70
N SER A 24 -22.16 -12.47 7.50
CA SER A 24 -22.64 -13.77 7.96
C SER A 24 -23.22 -14.63 6.83
N ASN A 25 -23.79 -14.03 5.77
CA ASN A 25 -24.32 -14.81 4.65
C ASN A 25 -23.18 -15.32 3.77
N ILE A 26 -22.21 -14.46 3.42
CA ILE A 26 -21.05 -14.85 2.60
C ILE A 26 -20.26 -15.97 3.28
N LYS A 27 -19.97 -15.83 4.59
CA LYS A 27 -19.26 -16.87 5.37
C LYS A 27 -19.97 -18.22 5.29
N LYS A 28 -21.27 -18.24 5.59
CA LYS A 28 -22.07 -19.48 5.53
C LYS A 28 -22.05 -20.11 4.15
N ALA A 29 -22.11 -19.31 3.09
CA ALA A 29 -22.07 -19.81 1.72
C ALA A 29 -20.68 -20.35 1.33
N PHE A 30 -19.61 -19.71 1.79
CA PHE A 30 -18.24 -20.23 1.63
C PHE A 30 -18.09 -21.57 2.35
N ASP A 31 -18.52 -21.64 3.61
CA ASP A 31 -18.49 -22.87 4.41
C ASP A 31 -19.25 -24.02 3.74
N ALA A 32 -20.36 -23.72 3.04
CA ALA A 32 -21.11 -24.72 2.30
C ALA A 32 -20.32 -25.35 1.14
N ILE A 33 -19.49 -24.57 0.44
CA ILE A 33 -18.57 -25.10 -0.58
C ILE A 33 -17.42 -25.86 0.08
N ILE A 34 -16.75 -25.23 1.05
CA ILE A 34 -15.55 -25.77 1.71
C ILE A 34 -15.84 -27.13 2.36
N ASN A 35 -17.02 -27.28 2.98
CA ASN A 35 -17.41 -28.51 3.66
C ASN A 35 -18.24 -29.47 2.78
N SER A 36 -18.44 -29.15 1.49
CA SER A 36 -19.18 -30.03 0.59
C SER A 36 -18.37 -31.29 0.26
N LYS A 37 -19.01 -32.46 0.40
CA LYS A 37 -18.43 -33.74 -0.03
C LYS A 37 -18.22 -33.84 -1.54
N GLN A 38 -18.87 -32.97 -2.30
CA GLN A 38 -18.78 -32.93 -3.77
C GLN A 38 -17.60 -32.06 -4.22
N ALA A 39 -17.07 -31.20 -3.34
CA ALA A 39 -15.97 -30.30 -3.67
C ALA A 39 -14.62 -30.95 -3.42
N GLN A 40 -13.71 -30.81 -4.38
CA GLN A 40 -12.28 -31.01 -4.13
C GLN A 40 -11.69 -29.67 -3.72
N ILE A 41 -11.17 -29.59 -2.50
CA ILE A 41 -10.64 -28.35 -1.92
C ILE A 41 -9.13 -28.45 -1.74
N THR A 42 -8.43 -27.37 -2.10
CA THR A 42 -7.06 -27.11 -1.65
C THR A 42 -7.02 -25.75 -0.97
N GLU A 43 -6.35 -25.68 0.18
CA GLU A 43 -6.39 -24.50 1.04
C GLU A 43 -5.00 -23.97 1.38
N SER A 44 -4.93 -22.67 1.61
CA SER A 44 -3.74 -21.97 2.08
C SER A 44 -4.13 -20.87 3.05
N HIS A 45 -3.46 -20.83 4.20
CA HIS A 45 -3.77 -19.92 5.30
C HIS A 45 -2.52 -19.17 5.74
N SER A 46 -2.65 -17.86 5.90
CA SER A 46 -1.70 -17.03 6.63
C SER A 46 -2.42 -16.12 7.61
N LEU A 47 -1.80 -15.91 8.76
CA LEU A 47 -2.29 -15.03 9.82
C LEU A 47 -1.09 -14.29 10.41
N ASP A 48 -1.06 -12.99 10.21
CA ASP A 48 -0.04 -12.09 10.75
C ASP A 48 -0.58 -11.43 12.01
N LYS A 49 0.29 -11.36 13.02
CA LYS A 49 -0.01 -10.72 14.30
C LYS A 49 1.18 -9.89 14.76
N GLU A 50 0.90 -8.80 15.45
CA GLU A 50 1.90 -8.08 16.22
C GLU A 50 2.47 -9.00 17.31
N PRO A 51 3.81 -9.12 17.44
CA PRO A 51 4.43 -10.00 18.43
C PRO A 51 4.05 -9.67 19.87
N ASP A 52 3.94 -8.38 20.19
CA ASP A 52 3.78 -7.92 21.57
C ASP A 52 2.33 -7.91 22.05
N THR A 53 1.40 -7.55 21.16
CA THR A 53 -0.03 -7.40 21.49
C THR A 53 -0.85 -8.61 21.06
N ASN A 54 -0.27 -9.52 20.26
CA ASN A 54 -0.96 -10.61 19.57
C ASN A 54 -2.16 -10.11 18.73
N LYS A 55 -2.20 -8.81 18.41
CA LYS A 55 -3.25 -8.19 17.61
C LYS A 55 -3.10 -8.64 16.17
N LYS A 56 -4.22 -8.99 15.54
CA LYS A 56 -4.27 -9.38 14.13
C LYS A 56 -3.94 -8.18 13.23
N THR A 57 -2.93 -8.34 12.39
CA THR A 57 -2.49 -7.32 11.41
C THR A 57 -2.72 -7.76 9.98
N GLY A 58 -2.77 -9.08 9.72
CA GLY A 58 -3.02 -9.64 8.39
C GLY A 58 -3.68 -11.00 8.45
N GLN A 59 -4.47 -11.31 7.42
CA GLN A 59 -4.95 -12.67 7.17
C GLN A 59 -5.13 -12.86 5.67
N CYS A 60 -4.80 -14.06 5.21
CA CYS A 60 -5.13 -14.54 3.88
C CYS A 60 -5.56 -16.00 3.97
N ASP A 61 -6.82 -16.27 3.68
CA ASP A 61 -7.33 -17.61 3.47
C ASP A 61 -7.72 -17.77 2.00
N ILE A 62 -7.16 -18.79 1.37
CA ILE A 62 -7.40 -19.14 -0.02
C ILE A 62 -7.96 -20.55 -0.05
N TYR A 63 -9.13 -20.72 -0.67
CA TYR A 63 -9.71 -22.04 -0.95
C TYR A 63 -9.92 -22.17 -2.44
N ASN A 64 -9.08 -22.97 -3.11
CA ASN A 64 -9.34 -23.34 -4.50
C ASN A 64 -10.23 -24.58 -4.49
N PHE A 65 -11.32 -24.54 -5.27
CA PHE A 65 -12.30 -25.60 -5.34
C PHE A 65 -12.50 -26.10 -6.76
N VAL A 66 -12.82 -27.39 -6.87
CA VAL A 66 -13.36 -27.99 -8.09
C VAL A 66 -14.65 -28.71 -7.75
N LEU A 67 -15.73 -28.36 -8.44
CA LEU A 67 -17.06 -28.94 -8.31
C LEU A 67 -17.52 -29.58 -9.63
N PRO A 68 -18.39 -30.61 -9.59
CA PRO A 68 -19.19 -31.00 -10.76
C PRO A 68 -20.08 -29.84 -11.22
N VAL A 69 -20.34 -29.73 -12.52
CA VAL A 69 -21.18 -28.63 -13.04
C VAL A 69 -22.63 -28.69 -12.55
N GLU A 70 -23.09 -29.87 -12.19
CA GLU A 70 -24.40 -30.14 -11.60
C GLU A 70 -24.59 -29.43 -10.25
N ASP A 71 -23.50 -29.17 -9.53
CA ASP A 71 -23.49 -28.52 -8.22
C ASP A 71 -23.32 -26.98 -8.30
N ILE A 72 -23.61 -26.38 -9.47
CA ILE A 72 -23.54 -24.93 -9.68
C ILE A 72 -24.35 -24.11 -8.67
N ASN A 73 -25.38 -24.70 -8.08
CA ASN A 73 -26.19 -24.05 -7.05
C ASN A 73 -25.37 -23.65 -5.82
N LEU A 74 -24.30 -24.37 -5.48
CA LEU A 74 -23.41 -23.96 -4.39
C LEU A 74 -22.72 -22.62 -4.70
N VAL A 75 -22.28 -22.41 -5.94
CA VAL A 75 -21.70 -21.14 -6.39
C VAL A 75 -22.78 -20.06 -6.46
N ASN A 76 -23.95 -20.36 -7.01
CA ASN A 76 -25.06 -19.39 -7.07
C ASN A 76 -25.50 -18.93 -5.67
N ASN A 77 -25.43 -19.80 -4.66
CA ASN A 77 -25.71 -19.45 -3.27
C ASN A 77 -24.68 -18.45 -2.72
N VAL A 78 -23.40 -18.59 -3.09
CA VAL A 78 -22.36 -17.61 -2.76
C VAL A 78 -22.67 -16.27 -3.43
N ILE A 79 -23.02 -16.27 -4.72
CA ILE A 79 -23.40 -15.05 -5.45
C ILE A 79 -24.58 -14.34 -4.76
N ALA A 80 -25.63 -15.09 -4.42
CA ALA A 80 -26.78 -14.56 -3.70
C ALA A 80 -26.41 -14.02 -2.32
N ALA A 81 -25.47 -14.65 -1.62
CA ALA A 81 -24.97 -14.18 -0.33
C ALA A 81 -24.22 -12.85 -0.44
N PHE A 82 -23.41 -12.66 -1.49
CA PHE A 82 -22.76 -11.37 -1.77
C PHE A 82 -23.79 -10.25 -1.97
N HIS A 83 -24.87 -10.51 -2.72
CA HIS A 83 -25.92 -9.51 -2.90
C HIS A 83 -26.67 -9.18 -1.61
N LYS A 84 -26.90 -10.17 -0.74
CA LYS A 84 -27.54 -9.94 0.57
C LYS A 84 -26.67 -9.09 1.51
N ASP A 85 -25.36 -9.29 1.49
CA ASP A 85 -24.43 -8.56 2.36
C ASP A 85 -23.95 -7.23 1.73
N ASN A 86 -24.31 -6.93 0.46
CA ASN A 86 -23.81 -5.77 -0.29
C ASN A 86 -24.09 -4.42 0.42
N GLU A 87 -25.28 -4.23 1.00
CA GLU A 87 -25.62 -2.96 1.66
C GLU A 87 -24.74 -2.66 2.88
N LEU A 88 -24.14 -3.69 3.47
CA LEU A 88 -23.23 -3.56 4.61
C LEU A 88 -21.76 -3.46 4.18
N ALA A 89 -21.47 -3.75 2.91
CA ALA A 89 -20.16 -3.56 2.32
C ALA A 89 -19.97 -2.09 1.95
N TYR A 90 -18.77 -1.54 2.19
CA TYR A 90 -18.45 -0.20 1.70
C TYR A 90 -17.94 -0.22 0.25
N SER A 91 -17.72 -1.41 -0.32
CA SER A 91 -17.36 -1.60 -1.71
C SER A 91 -17.75 -3.00 -2.15
N PHE A 92 -18.38 -3.10 -3.31
CA PHE A 92 -18.75 -4.35 -3.96
C PHE A 92 -18.46 -4.21 -5.45
N LYS A 93 -17.79 -5.20 -6.04
CA LYS A 93 -17.56 -5.28 -7.49
C LYS A 93 -17.78 -6.69 -7.98
N SER A 94 -18.25 -6.80 -9.21
CA SER A 94 -18.38 -8.06 -9.94
C SER A 94 -18.13 -7.84 -11.42
N GLY A 95 -17.80 -8.91 -12.13
CA GLY A 95 -17.59 -8.87 -13.58
C GLY A 95 -16.97 -10.17 -14.08
N THR A 96 -16.50 -10.14 -15.32
CA THR A 96 -15.77 -11.24 -15.95
C THR A 96 -14.41 -10.71 -16.38
N SER A 97 -13.32 -11.37 -15.99
CA SER A 97 -11.96 -10.94 -16.34
C SER A 97 -11.69 -11.14 -17.83
N GLN A 98 -11.39 -10.05 -18.54
CA GLN A 98 -11.17 -10.09 -19.99
C GLN A 98 -9.69 -10.36 -20.32
N PRO A 99 -9.41 -10.96 -21.49
CA PRO A 99 -8.04 -11.19 -21.95
C PRO A 99 -7.22 -9.93 -22.30
N LYS A 100 -7.80 -8.74 -22.17
CA LYS A 100 -7.10 -7.47 -22.44
C LYS A 100 -7.05 -6.57 -21.21
N ASP A 101 -7.53 -7.05 -20.06
CA ASP A 101 -7.42 -6.30 -18.82
C ASP A 101 -5.97 -6.40 -18.32
N GLU A 102 -5.21 -5.30 -18.44
CA GLU A 102 -3.81 -5.17 -17.99
C GLU A 102 -3.63 -5.41 -16.48
N HIS A 103 -4.72 -5.48 -15.71
CA HIS A 103 -4.68 -5.59 -14.26
C HIS A 103 -5.53 -6.76 -13.77
N SER A 104 -4.86 -7.77 -13.23
CA SER A 104 -5.51 -8.81 -12.45
C SER A 104 -6.13 -8.20 -11.18
N ILE A 105 -7.26 -8.73 -10.73
CA ILE A 105 -7.91 -8.23 -9.52
C ILE A 105 -7.16 -8.78 -8.32
N VAL A 106 -6.58 -7.88 -7.54
CA VAL A 106 -5.75 -8.21 -6.39
C VAL A 106 -6.41 -7.69 -5.12
N LEU A 107 -6.60 -8.57 -4.14
CA LEU A 107 -7.08 -8.22 -2.81
C LEU A 107 -5.90 -8.16 -1.85
N ALA A 108 -5.66 -7.00 -1.24
CA ALA A 108 -4.62 -6.84 -0.23
C ALA A 108 -4.86 -7.77 0.98
N ALA A 109 -3.79 -8.33 1.53
CA ALA A 109 -3.73 -9.03 2.81
C ALA A 109 -2.66 -8.37 3.70
N GLY A 110 -2.97 -8.05 4.95
CA GLY A 110 -2.03 -7.39 5.86
C GLY A 110 -1.89 -5.87 5.69
N GLU A 111 -0.80 -5.33 6.23
CA GLU A 111 -0.58 -3.89 6.36
C GLU A 111 0.36 -3.30 5.29
N GLY A 112 1.01 -4.16 4.49
CA GLY A 112 1.96 -3.79 3.44
C GLY A 112 1.31 -3.57 2.06
N ASN A 113 2.07 -2.91 1.16
CA ASN A 113 1.64 -2.71 -0.23
C ASN A 113 1.90 -3.95 -1.13
N ASP A 114 2.73 -4.88 -0.69
CA ASP A 114 3.22 -6.00 -1.52
C ASP A 114 2.50 -7.33 -1.28
N ASN A 115 1.57 -7.37 -0.32
CA ASN A 115 0.92 -8.61 0.13
C ASN A 115 -0.45 -8.83 -0.53
N GLY A 116 -0.55 -8.48 -1.81
CA GLY A 116 -1.76 -8.66 -2.60
C GLY A 116 -1.96 -10.12 -3.04
N VAL A 117 -3.19 -10.60 -3.01
CA VAL A 117 -3.54 -11.95 -3.47
C VAL A 117 -4.46 -11.82 -4.68
N GLN A 118 -4.08 -12.48 -5.78
CA GLN A 118 -4.85 -12.47 -7.01
C GLN A 118 -6.15 -13.27 -6.84
N LEU A 119 -7.28 -12.57 -7.00
CA LEU A 119 -8.62 -13.16 -7.02
C LEU A 119 -8.89 -13.83 -8.35
N SER A 120 -8.84 -13.05 -9.42
CA SER A 120 -9.37 -13.46 -10.73
C SER A 120 -8.32 -14.06 -11.64
N GLU A 121 -8.71 -15.10 -12.35
CA GLU A 121 -7.98 -15.64 -13.50
C GLU A 121 -8.64 -15.21 -14.81
N TRP A 122 -7.92 -15.35 -15.91
CA TRP A 122 -8.39 -14.94 -17.22
C TRP A 122 -9.64 -15.74 -17.62
N GLY A 123 -10.68 -15.03 -18.08
CA GLY A 123 -11.95 -15.65 -18.48
C GLY A 123 -12.80 -16.17 -17.31
N SER A 124 -12.43 -15.84 -16.06
CA SER A 124 -13.24 -16.19 -14.89
C SER A 124 -14.22 -15.08 -14.53
N ASP A 125 -15.40 -15.49 -14.07
CA ASP A 125 -16.33 -14.59 -13.40
C ASP A 125 -15.82 -14.35 -11.99
N TYR A 126 -15.89 -13.11 -11.55
CA TYR A 126 -15.44 -12.71 -10.21
C TYR A 126 -16.45 -11.81 -9.51
N MET A 127 -16.38 -11.82 -8.19
CA MET A 127 -16.94 -10.78 -7.35
C MET A 127 -16.16 -10.64 -6.06
N TYR A 128 -16.16 -9.46 -5.49
CA TYR A 128 -15.65 -9.24 -4.15
C TYR A 128 -16.42 -8.15 -3.43
N ALA A 129 -16.42 -8.24 -2.10
CA ALA A 129 -16.99 -7.25 -1.20
C ALA A 129 -16.00 -6.91 -0.10
N LEU A 130 -15.95 -5.63 0.26
CA LEU A 130 -15.09 -5.09 1.31
C LEU A 130 -15.94 -4.60 2.48
N PHE A 131 -15.60 -5.06 3.68
CA PHE A 131 -16.32 -4.75 4.92
C PHE A 131 -15.33 -4.21 5.94
N LEU A 132 -15.72 -3.18 6.69
CA LEU A 132 -14.90 -2.72 7.79
C LEU A 132 -14.87 -3.79 8.89
N ALA A 133 -13.72 -3.92 9.56
CA ALA A 133 -13.62 -4.78 10.72
C ALA A 133 -14.59 -4.31 11.82
N PRO A 134 -15.22 -5.22 12.59
CA PRO A 134 -16.07 -4.85 13.70
C PRO A 134 -15.32 -3.96 14.70
N SER A 135 -16.00 -3.00 15.33
CA SER A 135 -15.37 -2.11 16.32
C SER A 135 -14.80 -2.85 17.54
N SER A 136 -15.21 -4.10 17.79
CA SER A 136 -14.60 -4.98 18.78
C SER A 136 -13.19 -5.46 18.41
N GLU A 137 -12.89 -5.57 17.11
CA GLU A 137 -11.58 -5.94 16.58
C GLU A 137 -10.72 -4.71 16.24
N ASP A 138 -11.35 -3.67 15.71
CA ASP A 138 -10.68 -2.45 15.27
C ASP A 138 -11.50 -1.19 15.52
N LYS A 139 -11.28 -0.58 16.68
CA LYS A 139 -11.96 0.66 17.09
C LYS A 139 -11.67 1.84 16.15
N GLU A 140 -10.48 1.87 15.55
CA GLU A 140 -10.02 2.96 14.68
C GLU A 140 -10.50 2.82 13.24
N ARG A 141 -11.18 1.71 12.90
CA ARG A 141 -11.72 1.42 11.55
C ARG A 141 -10.64 1.49 10.46
N ARG A 142 -9.43 1.08 10.80
CA ARG A 142 -8.25 1.07 9.93
C ARG A 142 -8.15 -0.18 9.07
N HIS A 143 -8.86 -1.24 9.42
CA HIS A 143 -8.81 -2.55 8.78
C HIS A 143 -10.14 -2.95 8.16
N ARG A 144 -10.04 -3.89 7.23
CA ARG A 144 -11.16 -4.43 6.48
C ARG A 144 -10.99 -5.91 6.19
N TYR A 145 -12.13 -6.60 6.19
CA TYR A 145 -12.25 -7.90 5.55
C TYR A 145 -12.58 -7.73 4.07
N ALA A 146 -11.97 -8.53 3.20
CA ALA A 146 -12.41 -8.73 1.84
C ALA A 146 -12.81 -10.18 1.65
N TYR A 147 -13.96 -10.38 1.01
CA TYR A 147 -14.40 -11.69 0.52
C TYR A 147 -14.36 -11.65 -0.98
N GLY A 148 -13.77 -12.66 -1.60
CA GLY A 148 -13.70 -12.79 -3.04
C GLY A 148 -14.15 -14.17 -3.51
N LEU A 149 -14.91 -14.20 -4.60
CA LEU A 149 -15.21 -15.39 -5.38
C LEU A 149 -14.67 -15.18 -6.79
N SER A 150 -13.97 -16.17 -7.32
CA SER A 150 -13.63 -16.29 -8.74
C SER A 150 -14.00 -17.68 -9.20
N TYR A 151 -14.65 -17.84 -10.36
CA TYR A 151 -14.99 -19.17 -10.86
C TYR A 151 -15.12 -19.19 -12.39
N LYS A 152 -14.98 -20.39 -12.95
CA LYS A 152 -15.17 -20.66 -14.37
C LYS A 152 -15.75 -22.04 -14.59
N LYS A 153 -16.53 -22.20 -15.65
CA LYS A 153 -17.11 -23.48 -16.06
C LYS A 153 -16.32 -24.03 -17.25
N GLU A 154 -15.67 -25.16 -17.08
CA GLU A 154 -14.89 -25.79 -18.15
C GLU A 154 -15.04 -27.32 -18.07
N LYS A 155 -15.27 -27.97 -19.22
CA LYS A 155 -15.24 -29.44 -19.36
C LYS A 155 -16.12 -30.18 -18.33
N GLY A 156 -17.33 -29.67 -18.07
CA GLY A 156 -18.29 -30.27 -17.12
C GLY A 156 -17.92 -30.09 -15.65
N LYS A 157 -16.96 -29.21 -15.34
CA LYS A 157 -16.56 -28.87 -13.97
C LYS A 157 -16.61 -27.37 -13.76
N ILE A 158 -16.73 -26.98 -12.49
CA ILE A 158 -16.59 -25.61 -12.03
C ILE A 158 -15.30 -25.54 -11.24
N THR A 159 -14.34 -24.78 -11.74
CA THR A 159 -13.11 -24.47 -11.00
C THR A 159 -13.25 -23.06 -10.45
N GLY A 160 -12.93 -22.88 -9.17
CA GLY A 160 -12.99 -21.56 -8.58
C GLY A 160 -12.08 -21.38 -7.38
N LYS A 161 -12.14 -20.18 -6.83
CA LYS A 161 -11.34 -19.68 -5.72
C LYS A 161 -12.21 -18.84 -4.81
N LEU A 162 -12.18 -19.15 -3.52
CA LEU A 162 -12.72 -18.32 -2.45
C LEU A 162 -11.54 -17.66 -1.74
N LEU A 163 -11.66 -16.36 -1.48
CA LEU A 163 -10.67 -15.57 -0.75
C LEU A 163 -11.29 -14.90 0.46
N VAL A 164 -10.62 -14.98 1.60
CA VAL A 164 -10.90 -14.15 2.78
C VAL A 164 -9.60 -13.46 3.17
N THR A 165 -9.57 -12.13 3.08
CA THR A 165 -8.39 -11.36 3.49
C THR A 165 -8.70 -10.31 4.52
N TYR A 166 -7.79 -10.13 5.47
CA TYR A 166 -7.81 -9.02 6.43
C TYR A 166 -6.61 -8.13 6.16
N ALA A 167 -6.86 -6.84 5.96
CA ALA A 167 -5.83 -5.88 5.61
C ALA A 167 -6.22 -4.47 6.07
N THR A 168 -5.28 -3.54 6.02
CA THR A 168 -5.60 -2.12 6.14
C THR A 168 -6.56 -1.65 5.05
N THR A 169 -7.34 -0.60 5.33
CA THR A 169 -8.19 0.04 4.33
C THR A 169 -7.35 0.76 3.26
N LEU A 170 -7.95 1.05 2.10
CA LEU A 170 -7.26 1.82 1.06
C LEU A 170 -6.81 3.19 1.57
N LYS A 171 -7.66 3.87 2.36
CA LYS A 171 -7.33 5.17 2.97
C LYS A 171 -6.07 5.08 3.82
N VAL A 172 -5.98 4.11 4.73
CA VAL A 172 -4.77 3.93 5.57
C VAL A 172 -3.53 3.69 4.72
N ARG A 173 -3.62 2.90 3.64
CA ARG A 173 -2.49 2.69 2.73
C ARG A 173 -2.10 3.95 1.97
N GLN A 174 -3.08 4.74 1.51
CA GLN A 174 -2.85 6.01 0.83
C GLN A 174 -2.22 7.03 1.78
N ASP A 175 -2.72 7.18 2.99
CA ASP A 175 -2.17 8.06 4.02
C ASP A 175 -0.73 7.65 4.37
N ALA A 176 -0.46 6.35 4.52
CA ALA A 176 0.90 5.84 4.75
C ALA A 176 1.82 6.04 3.54
N ALA A 177 1.31 5.86 2.31
CA ALA A 177 2.07 6.12 1.09
C ALA A 177 2.37 7.61 0.92
N GLN A 178 1.42 8.50 1.24
CA GLN A 178 1.63 9.95 1.25
C GLN A 178 2.60 10.37 2.35
N ALA A 179 2.55 9.77 3.54
CA ALA A 179 3.54 10.01 4.59
C ALA A 179 4.94 9.51 4.17
N ARG A 180 5.03 8.38 3.45
CA ARG A 180 6.30 7.88 2.88
C ARG A 180 6.81 8.76 1.74
N GLN A 181 5.92 9.25 0.88
CA GLN A 181 6.26 10.20 -0.20
C GLN A 181 6.63 11.59 0.35
N GLY A 182 6.03 12.00 1.47
CA GLY A 182 6.44 13.17 2.25
C GLY A 182 7.72 12.96 3.04
N ALA A 183 8.17 11.70 3.21
CA ALA A 183 9.40 11.34 3.92
C ALA A 183 10.58 11.02 3.00
N ILE A 184 10.40 10.56 1.75
CA ILE A 184 11.47 10.35 0.77
C ILE A 184 10.93 10.53 -0.66
N VAL A 185 11.12 11.73 -1.22
CA VAL A 185 11.45 11.91 -2.64
C VAL A 185 12.92 12.31 -2.65
N VAL A 186 13.81 11.33 -2.75
CA VAL A 186 15.11 11.54 -3.40
C VAL A 186 14.93 11.02 -4.82
N VAL A 187 14.22 11.81 -5.65
CA VAL A 187 14.77 12.06 -6.99
C VAL A 187 16.16 12.63 -6.71
N ALA A 188 17.19 12.24 -7.43
CA ALA A 188 18.46 12.97 -7.34
C ALA A 188 18.12 14.44 -7.61
N GLU A 189 17.94 15.23 -6.54
CA GLU A 189 17.57 16.63 -6.64
C GLU A 189 18.66 17.20 -7.55
N SER A 190 18.24 17.86 -8.63
CA SER A 190 19.21 18.54 -9.49
C SER A 190 20.09 19.41 -8.61
N TRP A 191 21.33 19.68 -9.01
CA TRP A 191 22.20 20.57 -8.24
C TRP A 191 21.48 21.87 -7.88
N PHE A 192 20.70 22.40 -8.82
CA PHE A 192 19.86 23.57 -8.62
C PHE A 192 18.81 23.37 -7.53
N ASP A 193 18.05 22.27 -7.55
CA ASP A 193 17.04 21.97 -6.53
C ASP A 193 17.66 21.81 -5.14
N GLN A 194 18.82 21.16 -5.03
CA GLN A 194 19.53 21.01 -3.76
C GLN A 194 19.91 22.36 -3.15
N VAL A 195 20.39 23.29 -3.99
CA VAL A 195 20.76 24.64 -3.57
C VAL A 195 19.50 25.43 -3.19
N MET A 196 18.48 25.43 -4.05
CA MET A 196 17.24 26.18 -3.83
C MET A 196 16.45 25.70 -2.62
N ASN A 197 16.38 24.39 -2.38
CA ASN A 197 15.75 23.81 -1.20
C ASN A 197 16.45 24.29 0.09
N CYS A 198 17.78 24.34 0.10
CA CYS A 198 18.53 24.87 1.23
C CYS A 198 18.29 26.38 1.43
N LEU A 199 18.26 27.17 0.35
CA LEU A 199 17.99 28.61 0.39
C LEU A 199 16.58 28.92 0.92
N GLN A 200 15.57 28.18 0.46
CA GLN A 200 14.19 28.32 0.93
C GLN A 200 14.03 27.93 2.40
N LYS A 201 14.61 26.79 2.80
CA LYS A 201 14.59 26.35 4.21
C LYS A 201 15.26 27.36 5.14
N MET A 202 16.32 28.04 4.69
CA MET A 202 16.97 29.08 5.50
C MET A 202 16.05 30.23 5.91
N ARG A 203 15.03 30.56 5.11
CA ARG A 203 14.10 31.66 5.37
C ARG A 203 13.21 31.42 6.56
N ILE A 204 12.84 30.17 6.81
CA ILE A 204 11.95 29.77 7.90
C ILE A 204 12.69 29.10 9.07
N SER A 205 14.02 29.02 9.00
CA SER A 205 14.85 28.33 9.99
C SER A 205 15.34 29.26 11.09
N ASP A 206 15.55 28.70 12.30
CA ASP A 206 16.24 29.39 13.39
C ASP A 206 17.71 29.72 13.03
N PRO A 207 18.39 30.62 13.78
CA PRO A 207 19.76 31.04 13.47
C PRO A 207 20.79 29.90 13.39
N THR A 208 20.65 28.85 14.22
CA THR A 208 21.59 27.71 14.25
C THR A 208 21.42 26.84 13.00
N GLN A 209 20.17 26.55 12.63
CA GLN A 209 19.85 25.81 11.41
C GLN A 209 20.20 26.61 10.15
N ARG A 210 19.97 27.92 10.17
CA ARG A 210 20.32 28.83 9.08
C ARG A 210 21.83 28.81 8.78
N MET A 211 22.66 28.78 9.83
CA MET A 211 24.12 28.63 9.67
C MET A 211 24.50 27.29 9.03
N ARG A 212 23.92 26.18 9.48
CA ARG A 212 24.18 24.84 8.89
C ARG A 212 23.79 24.78 7.41
N LEU A 213 22.64 25.33 7.07
CA LEU A 213 22.16 25.37 5.69
C LEU A 213 23.03 26.28 4.82
N ALA A 214 23.51 27.42 5.33
CA ALA A 214 24.45 28.28 4.61
C ALA A 214 25.78 27.57 4.31
N SER A 215 26.32 26.79 5.26
CA SER A 215 27.51 25.97 5.02
C SER A 215 27.27 24.87 3.98
N LYS A 216 26.07 24.29 3.96
CA LYS A 216 25.68 23.28 2.96
C LYS A 216 25.57 23.90 1.56
N VAL A 217 24.91 25.05 1.42
CA VAL A 217 24.85 25.81 0.15
C VAL A 217 26.23 26.14 -0.38
N TYR A 218 27.13 26.64 0.49
CA TYR A 218 28.52 26.92 0.10
C TYR A 218 29.23 25.68 -0.43
N SER A 219 29.03 24.52 0.21
CA SER A 219 29.66 23.26 -0.21
C SER A 219 29.11 22.79 -1.56
N LEU A 220 27.80 22.89 -1.78
CA LEU A 220 27.15 22.53 -3.04
C LEU A 220 27.62 23.43 -4.20
N ILE A 221 27.76 24.73 -3.95
CA ILE A 221 28.21 25.70 -4.96
C ILE A 221 29.69 25.52 -5.29
N ARG A 222 30.55 25.36 -4.27
CA ARG A 222 31.99 25.13 -4.44
C ARG A 222 32.26 23.85 -5.24
N ASP A 223 31.46 22.82 -5.01
CA ASP A 223 31.62 21.51 -5.64
C ASP A 223 30.74 21.36 -6.89
N SER A 224 30.19 22.45 -7.45
CA SER A 224 29.27 22.44 -8.59
C SER A 224 29.83 21.72 -9.83
N SER A 225 31.14 21.73 -10.04
CA SER A 225 31.80 21.00 -11.13
C SER A 225 31.68 19.48 -11.04
N LYS A 226 31.25 18.93 -9.90
CA LYS A 226 30.99 17.49 -9.71
C LYS A 226 29.61 17.06 -10.23
N TYR A 227 28.77 18.01 -10.61
CA TYR A 227 27.40 17.80 -11.06
C TYR A 227 27.32 17.99 -12.57
N GLN A 228 26.73 17.02 -13.28
CA GLN A 228 26.67 17.00 -14.74
C GLN A 228 25.52 17.85 -15.31
N ASP A 229 24.58 18.23 -14.45
CA ASP A 229 23.32 18.92 -14.76
C ASP A 229 23.37 20.44 -14.51
N VAL A 230 24.53 21.00 -14.15
CA VAL A 230 24.67 22.42 -13.83
C VAL A 230 24.69 23.27 -15.10
N THR A 231 23.73 24.19 -15.22
CA THR A 231 23.71 25.19 -16.30
C THR A 231 24.10 26.58 -15.81
N ASP A 232 24.53 27.46 -16.72
CA ASP A 232 24.82 28.86 -16.36
C ASP A 232 23.54 29.64 -16.00
N ALA A 233 22.39 29.27 -16.58
CA ALA A 233 21.09 29.83 -16.21
C ALA A 233 20.71 29.52 -14.75
N ASP A 234 21.05 28.32 -14.26
CA ASP A 234 20.84 27.93 -12.87
C ASP A 234 21.72 28.74 -11.92
N LYS A 235 23.00 28.93 -12.27
CA LYS A 235 23.94 29.75 -11.50
C LYS A 235 23.48 31.21 -11.45
N ASP A 236 23.00 31.76 -12.56
CA ASP A 236 22.49 33.13 -12.64
C ASP A 236 21.26 33.32 -11.75
N THR A 237 20.34 32.36 -11.80
CA THR A 237 19.14 32.35 -10.95
C THR A 237 19.49 32.29 -9.46
N ILE A 238 20.39 31.39 -9.06
CA ILE A 238 20.87 31.29 -7.68
C ILE A 238 21.56 32.60 -7.26
N ARG A 239 22.31 33.25 -8.16
CA ARG A 239 22.99 34.52 -7.88
C ARG A 239 22.01 35.63 -7.53
N GLU A 240 20.91 35.76 -8.27
CA GLU A 240 19.89 36.77 -7.97
C GLU A 240 19.17 36.49 -6.65
N VAL A 241 18.88 35.21 -6.35
CA VAL A 241 18.29 34.82 -5.06
C VAL A 241 19.22 35.15 -3.89
N LEU A 242 20.52 34.85 -4.03
CA LEU A 242 21.53 35.16 -3.01
C LEU A 242 21.70 36.67 -2.80
N LYS A 243 21.72 37.48 -3.87
CA LYS A 243 21.75 38.95 -3.76
C LYS A 243 20.56 39.47 -2.97
N ALA A 244 19.35 39.00 -3.29
CA ALA A 244 18.15 39.39 -2.58
C ALA A 244 18.24 39.03 -1.09
N MET A 245 18.63 37.80 -0.76
CA MET A 245 18.75 37.35 0.64
C MET A 245 19.78 38.16 1.43
N LEU A 246 20.89 38.59 0.82
CA LEU A 246 21.90 39.40 1.50
C LEU A 246 21.43 40.83 1.83
N THR A 247 20.33 41.31 1.24
CA THR A 247 19.71 42.59 1.60
C THR A 247 18.76 42.49 2.80
N GLU A 248 18.36 41.28 3.19
CA GLU A 248 17.43 41.05 4.28
C GLU A 248 18.15 41.06 5.65
N LYS A 249 17.52 41.72 6.65
CA LYS A 249 18.09 41.93 7.99
C LYS A 249 18.56 40.66 8.66
N GLU A 250 17.79 39.59 8.52
CA GLU A 250 18.08 38.30 9.13
C GLU A 250 19.38 37.65 8.65
N TYR A 251 19.88 38.06 7.48
CA TYR A 251 21.08 37.52 6.87
C TYR A 251 22.26 38.47 7.00
N TYR A 252 22.10 39.79 6.78
CA TYR A 252 23.20 40.73 6.97
C TYR A 252 23.56 40.98 8.43
N SER A 253 22.64 40.76 9.38
CA SER A 253 22.94 40.89 10.81
C SER A 253 23.67 39.69 11.40
N ASN A 254 23.83 38.59 10.64
CA ASN A 254 24.59 37.41 11.06
C ASN A 254 25.90 37.32 10.26
N PRO A 255 27.06 37.72 10.83
CA PRO A 255 28.31 37.81 10.09
C PRO A 255 28.77 36.50 9.44
N VAL A 256 28.47 35.35 10.09
CA VAL A 256 28.88 34.03 9.61
C VAL A 256 28.04 33.61 8.40
N VAL A 257 26.72 33.74 8.50
CA VAL A 257 25.80 33.43 7.40
C VAL A 257 26.05 34.38 6.23
N TYR A 258 26.18 35.69 6.51
CA TYR A 258 26.50 36.71 5.50
C TYR A 258 27.80 36.38 4.75
N SER A 259 28.88 36.07 5.48
CA SER A 259 30.16 35.71 4.86
C SER A 259 30.06 34.47 3.97
N LEU A 260 29.33 33.43 4.41
CA LEU A 260 29.15 32.20 3.62
C LEU A 260 28.37 32.44 2.33
N LEU A 261 27.23 33.15 2.41
CA LEU A 261 26.41 33.46 1.24
C LEU A 261 27.11 34.44 0.29
N ASN A 262 27.87 35.41 0.81
CA ASN A 262 28.66 36.30 -0.02
C ASN A 262 29.81 35.58 -0.74
N ARG A 263 30.45 34.57 -0.10
CA ARG A 263 31.42 33.70 -0.79
C ARG A 263 30.78 32.89 -1.91
N CYS A 264 29.53 32.42 -1.72
CA CYS A 264 28.78 31.74 -2.78
C CYS A 264 28.61 32.62 -4.02
N LEU A 265 28.27 33.90 -3.85
CA LEU A 265 28.17 34.87 -4.96
C LEU A 265 29.48 35.02 -5.74
N ILE A 266 30.62 34.99 -5.05
CA ILE A 266 31.94 35.09 -5.67
C ILE A 266 32.27 33.81 -6.45
N THR A 267 31.92 32.65 -5.91
CA THR A 267 32.19 31.33 -6.50
C THR A 267 31.31 31.01 -7.71
N LEU A 268 30.11 31.58 -7.80
CA LEU A 268 29.19 31.41 -8.93
C LEU A 268 29.56 32.26 -10.17
N LYS A 269 30.76 32.83 -10.24
CA LYS A 269 31.24 33.60 -11.40
C LYS A 269 31.65 32.71 -12.56
#